data_AF-A0A2A4LZ89-F1
#
_entry.id   AF-A0A2A4LZ89-F1
#
_cell.length_a   1.000
_cell.length_b   1.000
_cell.length_c   1.000
_cell.angle_alpha   90.00
_cell.angle_beta   90.00
_cell.angle_gamma   90.00
#
_symmetry.space_group_name_H-M   'P 1'
#
loop_
_entity.id
_entity.type
_entity.pdbx_description
1 polymer ?
#
loop_
_entity_poly.entity_id
_entity_poly.type
_entity_poly.pdbx_seq_one_letter_code
_entity_poly.pdbx_strand_id
1 'polypeptide(L)'
;MIVEFVDANIQAECALIEFNYLPPSKADARQWESRPLTEILQTSLLKTAQFAVMDESGLHLGEVKEMLGNVSSGYAGDEVLPELESALQIISGSARIMELNRLADLSSRCLTFVKKTLFTDQTEQLVGNYWEVFADSIACLDYYIDNCKSGNKEDEAALDIANECLTSLGV
;
A
#
# COMPACT_ATOMS: atom_id res chain seq x y z
N MET A 1 26.57 -31.57 -7.55
CA MET A 1 26.42 -31.37 -6.09
C MET A 1 26.21 -29.90 -5.70
N ILE A 2 27.16 -28.97 -5.85
CA ILE A 2 26.92 -27.55 -5.44
C ILE A 2 25.85 -26.87 -6.31
N VAL A 3 25.91 -27.03 -7.63
CA VAL A 3 24.94 -26.42 -8.58
C VAL A 3 23.52 -26.93 -8.31
N GLU A 4 23.33 -28.24 -8.20
CA GLU A 4 22.02 -28.85 -7.90
C GLU A 4 21.45 -28.38 -6.56
N PHE A 5 22.31 -28.16 -5.55
CA PHE A 5 21.89 -27.63 -4.25
C PHE A 5 21.43 -26.16 -4.36
N VAL A 6 22.15 -25.34 -5.13
CA VAL A 6 21.78 -23.95 -5.39
C VAL A 6 20.45 -23.88 -6.15
N ASP A 7 20.29 -24.69 -7.19
CA ASP A 7 19.06 -24.73 -7.98
C ASP A 7 17.84 -25.16 -7.13
N ALA A 8 18.02 -26.18 -6.27
CA ALA A 8 16.96 -26.63 -5.37
C ALA A 8 16.58 -25.54 -4.34
N ASN A 9 17.56 -24.79 -3.83
CA ASN A 9 17.31 -23.71 -2.87
C ASN A 9 16.55 -22.55 -3.54
N ILE A 10 17.01 -22.12 -4.72
CA ILE A 10 16.35 -21.08 -5.52
C ILE A 10 14.92 -21.50 -5.86
N GLN A 11 14.68 -22.76 -6.25
CA GLN A 11 13.34 -23.26 -6.51
C GLN A 11 12.46 -23.22 -5.26
N ALA A 12 12.99 -23.61 -4.10
CA ALA A 12 12.24 -23.53 -2.84
C ALA A 12 11.86 -22.09 -2.48
N GLU A 13 12.77 -21.13 -2.64
CA GLU A 13 12.48 -19.71 -2.41
C GLU A 13 11.43 -19.17 -3.39
N CYS A 14 11.55 -19.49 -4.68
CA CYS A 14 10.58 -19.09 -5.69
C CYS A 14 9.19 -19.67 -5.40
N ALA A 15 9.13 -20.93 -4.96
CA ALA A 15 7.87 -21.56 -4.57
C ALA A 15 7.23 -20.83 -3.36
N LEU A 16 8.00 -20.51 -2.32
CA LEU A 16 7.50 -19.77 -1.17
C LEU A 16 6.91 -18.41 -1.57
N ILE A 17 7.61 -17.67 -2.44
CA ILE A 17 7.17 -16.37 -2.94
C ILE A 17 5.90 -16.52 -3.78
N GLU A 18 5.88 -17.42 -4.77
CA GLU A 18 4.75 -17.58 -5.67
C GLU A 18 3.49 -18.07 -4.96
N PHE A 19 3.62 -18.89 -3.91
CA PHE A 19 2.49 -19.37 -3.11
C PHE A 19 2.14 -18.49 -1.90
N ASN A 20 2.66 -17.25 -1.80
CA ASN A 20 2.38 -16.32 -0.68
C ASN A 20 2.67 -16.96 0.69
N TYR A 21 3.71 -17.78 0.78
CA TYR A 21 4.06 -18.55 1.99
C TYR A 21 2.95 -19.50 2.49
N LEU A 22 1.94 -19.78 1.66
CA LEU A 22 0.90 -20.75 1.94
C LEU A 22 1.26 -22.12 1.34
N PRO A 23 0.84 -23.23 1.98
CA PRO A 23 1.07 -24.56 1.44
C PRO A 23 0.26 -24.77 0.14
N PRO A 24 0.90 -25.06 -1.01
CA PRO A 24 0.19 -25.27 -2.26
C PRO A 24 -0.58 -26.59 -2.25
N SER A 25 -1.64 -26.68 -3.05
CA SER A 25 -2.25 -27.98 -3.33
C SER A 25 -1.29 -28.87 -4.14
N LYS A 26 -1.50 -30.18 -4.10
CA LYS A 26 -0.70 -31.11 -4.91
C LYS A 26 -0.82 -30.85 -6.42
N ALA A 27 -1.95 -30.30 -6.88
CA ALA A 27 -2.15 -29.94 -8.27
C ALA A 27 -1.32 -28.71 -8.64
N ASP A 28 -1.37 -27.67 -7.81
CA ASP A 28 -0.65 -26.42 -8.03
C ASP A 28 0.86 -26.62 -7.99
N ALA A 29 1.36 -27.43 -7.03
CA ALA A 29 2.77 -27.76 -6.94
C ALA A 29 3.29 -28.46 -8.21
N ARG A 30 2.54 -29.44 -8.75
CA ARG A 30 2.93 -30.15 -9.98
C ARG A 30 2.88 -29.24 -11.20
N GLN A 31 1.89 -28.36 -11.28
CA GLN A 31 1.79 -27.40 -12.36
C GLN A 31 2.97 -26.41 -12.30
N TRP A 32 3.31 -25.93 -11.11
CA TRP A 32 4.45 -25.04 -10.88
C TRP A 32 5.78 -25.71 -11.25
N GLU A 33 6.02 -26.95 -10.81
CA GLU A 33 7.22 -27.74 -11.14
C GLU A 33 7.39 -28.01 -12.64
N SER A 34 6.30 -28.01 -13.41
CA SER A 34 6.34 -28.25 -14.86
C SER A 34 6.82 -27.05 -15.69
N ARG A 35 6.95 -25.87 -15.07
CA ARG A 35 7.36 -24.63 -15.74
C ARG A 35 8.87 -24.57 -15.94
N PRO A 36 9.37 -23.92 -17.00
CA PRO A 36 10.80 -23.67 -17.16
C PRO A 36 11.35 -22.84 -15.98
N LEU A 37 12.55 -23.20 -15.49
CA LEU A 37 13.20 -22.48 -14.36
C LEU A 37 13.34 -20.97 -14.60
N THR A 38 13.62 -20.56 -15.85
CA THR A 38 13.72 -19.15 -16.21
C THR A 38 12.41 -18.39 -16.02
N GLU A 39 11.27 -19.04 -16.29
CA GLU A 39 9.95 -18.45 -16.11
C GLU A 39 9.59 -18.31 -14.63
N ILE A 40 9.88 -19.35 -13.84
CA ILE A 40 9.74 -19.35 -12.37
C ILE A 40 10.55 -18.20 -11.77
N LEU A 41 11.83 -18.09 -12.15
CA LEU A 41 12.72 -17.03 -11.69
C LEU A 41 12.20 -15.63 -12.04
N GLN A 42 11.77 -15.41 -13.28
CA GLN A 42 11.23 -14.11 -13.70
C GLN A 42 9.97 -13.74 -12.91
N THR A 43 9.07 -14.71 -12.72
CA THR A 43 7.83 -14.51 -11.96
C THR A 43 8.13 -14.19 -10.51
N SER A 44 9.02 -14.95 -9.88
CA SER A 44 9.42 -14.73 -8.50
C SER A 44 10.11 -13.38 -8.31
N LEU A 45 11.03 -12.98 -9.21
CA LEU A 45 11.72 -11.69 -9.13
C LEU A 45 10.74 -10.51 -9.25
N LEU A 46 9.79 -10.61 -10.19
CA LEU A 46 8.75 -9.60 -10.34
C LEU A 46 7.91 -9.49 -9.06
N LYS A 47 7.49 -10.63 -8.49
CA LYS A 47 6.69 -10.66 -7.28
C LYS A 47 7.44 -10.11 -6.06
N THR A 48 8.73 -10.41 -5.93
CA THR A 48 9.59 -9.82 -4.89
C THR A 48 9.70 -8.31 -5.04
N ALA A 49 9.89 -7.80 -6.26
CA ALA A 49 9.93 -6.37 -6.52
C ALA A 49 8.60 -5.69 -6.16
N GLN A 50 7.47 -6.31 -6.55
CA GLN A 50 6.13 -5.84 -6.21
C GLN A 50 5.90 -5.80 -4.70
N PHE A 51 6.31 -6.85 -3.97
CA PHE A 51 6.22 -6.89 -2.52
C PHE A 51 7.03 -5.77 -1.88
N ALA A 52 8.27 -5.53 -2.34
CA ALA A 52 9.12 -4.47 -1.83
C ALA A 52 8.48 -3.07 -2.01
N VAL A 53 7.87 -2.81 -3.17
CA VAL A 53 7.15 -1.54 -3.43
C VAL A 53 5.95 -1.37 -2.50
N MET A 54 5.18 -2.45 -2.25
CA MET A 54 4.06 -2.39 -1.32
C MET A 54 4.50 -2.25 0.13
N ASP A 55 5.61 -2.87 0.51
CA ASP A 55 6.20 -2.74 1.85
C ASP A 55 6.65 -1.30 2.11
N GLU A 56 7.36 -0.69 1.15
CA GLU A 56 7.76 0.72 1.20
C GLU A 56 6.54 1.65 1.26
N SER A 57 5.49 1.36 0.48
CA SER A 57 4.23 2.13 0.54
C SER A 57 3.57 2.05 1.92
N GLY A 58 3.60 0.88 2.56
CA GLY A 58 3.10 0.68 3.93
C GLY A 58 3.93 1.43 4.98
N LEU A 59 5.26 1.47 4.82
CA LEU A 59 6.15 2.25 5.70
C LEU A 59 5.81 3.75 5.62
N HIS A 60 5.71 4.30 4.42
CA HIS A 60 5.36 5.71 4.25
C HIS A 60 3.95 6.04 4.75
N LEU A 61 2.99 5.12 4.62
CA LEU A 61 1.67 5.34 5.21
C LEU A 61 1.70 5.27 6.75
N GLY A 62 2.60 4.45 7.31
CA GLY A 62 3.00 4.47 8.71
C GLY A 62 3.46 5.85 9.17
N GLU A 63 4.40 6.46 8.43
CA GLU A 63 4.90 7.82 8.69
C GLU A 63 3.78 8.86 8.61
N VAL A 64 2.90 8.76 7.62
CA VAL A 64 1.72 9.65 7.50
C VAL A 64 0.84 9.55 8.75
N LYS A 65 0.52 8.35 9.23
CA LYS A 65 -0.29 8.16 10.46
C LYS A 65 0.38 8.80 11.68
N GLU A 66 1.70 8.64 11.84
CA GLU A 66 2.45 9.24 12.94
C GLU A 66 2.41 10.77 12.89
N MET A 67 2.70 11.36 11.73
CA MET A 67 2.66 12.81 11.53
C MET A 67 1.26 13.37 11.80
N LEU A 68 0.20 12.72 11.28
CA LEU A 68 -1.17 13.13 11.56
C LEU A 68 -1.49 13.02 13.06
N GLY A 69 -1.08 11.95 13.74
CA GLY A 69 -1.26 11.81 15.19
C GLY A 69 -0.57 12.93 16.00
N ASN A 70 0.59 13.38 15.55
CA ASN A 70 1.29 14.53 16.16
C ASN A 70 0.52 15.84 15.94
N VAL A 71 -0.02 16.04 14.73
CA VAL A 71 -0.85 17.20 14.39
C VAL A 71 -2.14 17.23 15.22
N SER A 72 -2.88 16.11 15.33
CA SER A 72 -4.12 16.07 16.13
C SER A 72 -3.90 16.33 17.61
N SER A 73 -2.73 15.93 18.11
CA SER A 73 -2.36 16.10 19.52
C SER A 73 -1.83 17.50 19.82
N GLY A 74 -1.66 18.34 18.79
CA GLY A 74 -1.08 19.68 18.91
C GLY A 74 0.44 19.67 19.15
N TYR A 75 1.12 18.55 18.91
CA TYR A 75 2.58 18.44 19.02
C TYR A 75 3.30 18.93 17.75
N ALA A 76 2.58 19.03 16.64
CA ALA A 76 3.06 19.56 15.37
C ALA A 76 1.97 20.42 14.71
N GLY A 77 2.39 21.38 13.89
CA GLY A 77 1.55 22.26 13.07
C GLY A 77 1.75 22.03 11.58
N ASP A 78 1.76 23.09 10.79
CA ASP A 78 1.93 23.06 9.34
C ASP A 78 3.37 22.73 8.89
N GLU A 79 4.33 22.71 9.81
CA GLU A 79 5.72 22.40 9.52
C GLU A 79 5.94 20.98 9.01
N VAL A 80 5.03 20.04 9.28
CA VAL A 80 5.10 18.63 8.79
C VAL A 80 4.52 18.46 7.38
N LEU A 81 3.97 19.52 6.79
CA LEU A 81 3.34 19.46 5.47
C LEU A 81 4.30 18.95 4.38
N PRO A 82 5.56 19.40 4.25
CA PRO A 82 6.47 18.91 3.21
C PRO A 82 6.68 17.38 3.26
N GLU A 83 6.83 16.83 4.47
CA GLU A 83 7.01 15.40 4.70
C GLU A 83 5.74 14.61 4.39
N LEU A 84 4.56 15.10 4.82
CA LEU A 84 3.26 14.52 4.45
C LEU A 84 3.05 14.51 2.93
N GLU A 85 3.40 15.61 2.25
CA GLU A 85 3.30 15.71 0.80
C GLU A 85 4.18 14.68 0.11
N SER A 86 5.43 14.57 0.55
CA SER A 86 6.40 13.61 0.01
C SER A 86 5.91 12.17 0.18
N ALA A 87 5.50 11.79 1.39
CA ALA A 87 5.04 10.43 1.68
C ALA A 87 3.81 10.05 0.85
N LEU A 88 2.79 10.92 0.76
CA LEU A 88 1.58 10.66 -0.04
C LEU A 88 1.87 10.60 -1.55
N GLN A 89 2.83 11.39 -2.04
CA GLN A 89 3.27 11.31 -3.44
C GLN A 89 4.00 10.00 -3.74
N ILE A 90 4.85 9.53 -2.83
CA ILE A 90 5.53 8.23 -2.97
C ILE A 90 4.49 7.11 -3.02
N ILE A 91 3.53 7.08 -2.09
CA ILE A 91 2.46 6.07 -2.07
C ILE A 91 1.66 6.10 -3.39
N SER A 92 1.27 7.29 -3.86
CA SER A 92 0.54 7.42 -5.13
C SER A 92 1.37 6.96 -6.33
N GLY A 93 2.66 7.30 -6.37
CA GLY A 93 3.58 6.89 -7.43
C GLY A 93 3.80 5.38 -7.45
N SER A 94 4.07 4.78 -6.30
CA SER A 94 4.20 3.34 -6.09
C SER A 94 2.94 2.60 -6.54
N ALA A 95 1.76 3.09 -6.15
CA ALA A 95 0.49 2.52 -6.57
C ALA A 95 0.30 2.58 -8.10
N ARG A 96 0.72 3.66 -8.78
CA ARG A 96 0.68 3.75 -10.25
C ARG A 96 1.62 2.76 -10.93
N ILE A 97 2.83 2.60 -10.42
CA ILE A 97 3.80 1.61 -10.93
C ILE A 97 3.23 0.19 -10.81
N MET A 98 2.47 -0.05 -9.74
CA MET A 98 1.80 -1.31 -9.44
C MET A 98 0.45 -1.51 -10.18
N GLU A 99 0.03 -0.56 -11.02
CA GLU A 99 -1.28 -0.51 -11.69
C GLU A 99 -2.49 -0.50 -10.72
N LEU A 100 -2.27 -0.11 -9.46
CA LEU A 100 -3.30 0.04 -8.42
C LEU A 100 -3.91 1.44 -8.50
N ASN A 101 -4.55 1.75 -9.63
CA ASN A 101 -5.01 3.10 -9.96
C ASN A 101 -5.93 3.71 -8.89
N ARG A 102 -6.83 2.91 -8.29
CA ARG A 102 -7.73 3.37 -7.23
C ARG A 102 -6.99 3.83 -5.98
N LEU A 103 -6.00 3.07 -5.53
CA LEU A 103 -5.13 3.46 -4.40
C LEU A 103 -4.40 4.76 -4.74
N ALA A 104 -3.82 4.85 -5.95
CA ALA A 104 -3.09 6.04 -6.39
C ALA A 104 -3.95 7.32 -6.38
N ASP A 105 -5.20 7.20 -6.82
CA ASP A 105 -6.15 8.32 -6.89
C ASP A 105 -6.61 8.74 -5.49
N LEU A 106 -6.90 7.79 -4.60
CA LEU A 106 -7.29 8.08 -3.22
C LEU A 106 -6.14 8.72 -2.44
N SER A 107 -4.90 8.22 -2.57
CA SER A 107 -3.72 8.88 -1.97
C SER A 107 -3.51 10.30 -2.51
N SER A 108 -3.79 10.55 -3.79
CA SER A 108 -3.74 11.90 -4.38
C SER A 108 -4.83 12.83 -3.82
N ARG A 109 -6.00 12.29 -3.50
CA ARG A 109 -7.09 13.02 -2.83
C ARG A 109 -6.75 13.33 -1.37
N CYS A 110 -6.16 12.38 -0.64
CA CYS A 110 -5.59 12.63 0.69
C CYS A 110 -4.59 13.78 0.66
N LEU A 111 -3.67 13.78 -0.32
CA LEU A 111 -2.71 14.87 -0.52
C LEU A 111 -3.42 16.20 -0.77
N THR A 112 -4.47 16.20 -1.58
CA THR A 112 -5.27 17.40 -1.87
C THR A 112 -5.91 17.96 -0.61
N PHE A 113 -6.49 17.10 0.23
CA PHE A 113 -7.09 17.47 1.51
C PHE A 113 -6.09 18.09 2.47
N VAL A 114 -4.93 17.45 2.64
CA VAL A 114 -3.86 17.95 3.53
C VAL A 114 -3.38 19.34 3.08
N LYS A 115 -3.12 19.51 1.77
CA LYS A 115 -2.59 20.77 1.21
C LYS A 115 -3.57 21.92 1.23
N LYS A 116 -4.84 21.65 0.89
CA LYS A 116 -5.82 22.70 0.58
C LYS A 116 -6.79 22.96 1.71
N THR A 117 -6.84 22.08 2.70
CA THR A 117 -7.88 22.15 3.71
C THR A 117 -7.30 22.03 5.11
N LEU A 118 -6.56 20.96 5.40
CA LEU A 118 -6.13 20.66 6.77
C LEU A 118 -5.27 21.77 7.41
N PHE A 119 -4.30 22.29 6.66
CA PHE A 119 -3.39 23.35 7.12
C PHE A 119 -3.76 24.75 6.60
N THR A 120 -5.03 24.95 6.27
CA THR A 120 -5.54 26.25 5.81
C THR A 120 -6.69 26.71 6.69
N ASP A 121 -6.94 28.03 6.71
CA ASP A 121 -8.08 28.62 7.42
C ASP A 121 -9.47 28.20 6.85
N GLN A 122 -9.52 27.27 5.89
CA GLN A 122 -10.76 26.73 5.31
C GLN A 122 -11.40 25.63 6.16
N THR A 123 -10.82 25.30 7.31
CA THR A 123 -11.35 24.30 8.25
C THR A 123 -12.75 24.63 8.77
N GLU A 124 -13.16 25.90 8.76
CA GLU A 124 -14.53 26.32 9.13
C GLU A 124 -15.63 25.75 8.19
N GLN A 125 -15.26 25.35 6.97
CA GLN A 125 -16.20 24.76 5.99
C GLN A 125 -16.30 23.23 6.09
N LEU A 126 -15.46 22.61 6.92
CA LEU A 126 -15.42 21.16 7.07
C LEU A 126 -16.50 20.64 8.02
N VAL A 127 -16.87 19.37 7.85
CA VAL A 127 -17.72 18.65 8.79
C VAL A 127 -17.04 18.64 10.17
N GLY A 128 -17.80 18.78 11.26
CA GLY A 128 -17.23 18.91 12.61
C GLY A 128 -16.35 17.74 13.07
N ASN A 129 -16.42 16.58 12.41
CA ASN A 129 -15.62 15.38 12.67
C ASN A 129 -14.62 15.07 11.52
N TYR A 130 -14.19 16.09 10.78
CA TYR A 130 -13.32 15.89 9.61
C TYR A 130 -12.04 15.12 9.93
N TRP A 131 -11.52 15.26 11.15
CA TRP A 131 -10.29 14.61 11.57
C TRP A 131 -10.48 13.10 11.68
N GLU A 132 -11.54 12.66 12.35
CA GLU A 132 -11.88 11.24 12.46
C GLU A 132 -12.15 10.63 11.08
N VAL A 133 -12.93 11.32 10.25
CA VAL A 133 -13.24 10.86 8.89
C VAL A 133 -11.98 10.74 8.03
N PHE A 134 -11.05 11.68 8.14
CA PHE A 134 -9.78 11.60 7.42
C PHE A 134 -8.90 10.46 7.95
N ALA A 135 -8.81 10.29 9.26
CA ALA A 135 -8.09 9.18 9.87
C ALA A 135 -8.64 7.82 9.43
N ASP A 136 -9.96 7.67 9.33
CA ASP A 136 -10.62 6.46 8.81
C ASP A 136 -10.22 6.18 7.36
N SER A 137 -10.11 7.22 6.52
CA SER A 137 -9.65 7.06 5.13
C SER A 137 -8.21 6.53 5.09
N ILE A 138 -7.31 7.08 5.91
CA ILE A 138 -5.91 6.65 5.99
C ILE A 138 -5.81 5.20 6.50
N ALA A 139 -6.59 4.83 7.51
CA ALA A 139 -6.66 3.46 8.03
C ALA A 139 -7.15 2.46 6.97
N CYS A 140 -8.12 2.86 6.13
CA CYS A 140 -8.59 2.03 5.03
C CYS A 140 -7.54 1.86 3.92
N LEU A 141 -6.76 2.89 3.60
CA LEU A 141 -5.63 2.75 2.68
C LEU A 141 -4.58 1.78 3.22
N ASP A 142 -4.31 1.82 4.53
CA ASP A 142 -3.35 0.97 5.22
C ASP A 142 -3.77 -0.50 5.16
N TYR A 143 -5.04 -0.75 5.48
CA TYR A 143 -5.62 -2.08 5.36
C TYR A 143 -5.53 -2.62 3.93
N TYR A 144 -5.79 -1.79 2.92
CA TYR A 144 -5.67 -2.22 1.52
C TYR A 144 -4.23 -2.54 1.13
N ILE A 145 -3.25 -1.75 1.57
CA ILE A 145 -1.83 -2.03 1.34
C ILE A 145 -1.42 -3.36 1.98
N ASP A 146 -1.86 -3.64 3.20
CA ASP A 146 -1.60 -4.91 3.87
C ASP A 146 -2.26 -6.10 3.16
N ASN A 147 -3.47 -5.92 2.63
CA ASN A 147 -4.12 -6.91 1.77
C ASN A 147 -3.31 -7.19 0.50
N CYS A 148 -2.78 -6.15 -0.15
CA CYS A 148 -1.90 -6.30 -1.32
C CYS A 148 -0.63 -7.09 -0.98
N LYS A 149 0.00 -6.80 0.17
CA LYS A 149 1.17 -7.55 0.66
C LYS A 149 0.85 -9.02 0.94
N SER A 150 -0.38 -9.31 1.33
CA SER A 150 -0.89 -10.67 1.57
C SER A 150 -1.36 -11.39 0.30
N GLY A 151 -1.28 -10.75 -0.87
CA GLY A 151 -1.70 -11.30 -2.16
C GLY A 151 -3.18 -11.13 -2.48
N ASN A 152 -3.94 -10.37 -1.69
CA ASN A 152 -5.39 -10.16 -1.82
C ASN A 152 -5.74 -8.79 -2.41
N LYS A 153 -5.05 -8.38 -3.49
CA LYS A 153 -5.23 -7.05 -4.10
C LYS A 153 -6.61 -6.79 -4.72
N GLU A 154 -7.38 -7.84 -4.99
CA GLU A 154 -8.72 -7.78 -5.57
C GLU A 154 -9.78 -7.34 -4.54
N ASP A 155 -9.50 -7.47 -3.25
CA ASP A 155 -10.38 -7.00 -2.19
C ASP A 155 -10.20 -5.50 -1.98
N GLU A 156 -10.98 -4.72 -2.73
CA GLU A 156 -10.97 -3.26 -2.70
C GLU A 156 -12.03 -2.67 -1.74
N ALA A 157 -12.66 -3.47 -0.88
CA ALA A 157 -13.75 -2.99 0.00
C ALA A 157 -13.31 -1.83 0.91
N ALA A 158 -12.04 -1.85 1.37
CA ALA A 158 -11.49 -0.75 2.15
C ALA A 158 -11.33 0.54 1.31
N LEU A 159 -11.04 0.43 0.01
CA LEU A 159 -10.96 1.59 -0.87
C LEU A 159 -12.32 2.25 -1.11
N ASP A 160 -13.41 1.47 -1.05
CA ASP A 160 -14.77 2.02 -1.09
C ASP A 160 -15.04 2.90 0.13
N ILE A 161 -14.70 2.42 1.32
CA ILE A 161 -14.84 3.18 2.57
C ILE A 161 -13.97 4.44 2.55
N ALA A 162 -12.69 4.32 2.15
CA ALA A 162 -11.79 5.46 2.01
C ALA A 162 -12.37 6.51 1.04
N ASN A 163 -12.95 6.07 -0.07
CA ASN A 163 -13.59 6.94 -1.04
C ASN A 163 -14.80 7.66 -0.46
N GLU A 164 -15.65 6.99 0.30
CA GLU A 164 -16.80 7.60 0.99
C GLU A 164 -16.35 8.67 2.00
N CYS A 165 -15.35 8.34 2.82
CA CYS A 165 -14.74 9.27 3.77
C CYS A 165 -14.24 10.53 3.07
N LEU A 166 -13.39 10.40 2.05
CA LEU A 166 -12.83 11.54 1.31
C LEU A 166 -13.92 12.38 0.61
N THR A 167 -14.92 11.71 0.03
CA THR A 167 -16.05 12.39 -0.60
C THR A 167 -16.83 13.24 0.41
N SER A 168 -17.02 12.75 1.64
CA SER A 168 -17.68 13.50 2.71
C SER A 168 -16.86 14.70 3.20
N LEU A 169 -15.54 14.67 3.00
CA LEU A 169 -14.63 15.79 3.23
C LEU A 169 -14.58 16.79 2.05
N GLY A 170 -15.32 16.53 0.97
CA GLY A 170 -15.39 17.40 -0.19
C GLY A 170 -14.20 17.28 -1.16
N VAL A 171 -13.40 16.21 -1.03
CA VAL A 171 -12.24 15.92 -1.90
C VAL A 171 -12.38 14.60 -2.62
#